data_AF-X0UM58-F1
#
_entry.id   AF-X0UM58-F1
#
_cell.length_a   1.000
_cell.length_b   1.000
_cell.length_c   1.000
_cell.angle_alpha   90.00
_cell.angle_beta   90.00
_cell.angle_gamma   90.00
#
_symmetry.space_group_name_H-M   'P 1'
#
loop_
_entity.id
_entity.type
_entity.pdbx_description
1 polymer ?
#
loop_
_entity_poly.entity_id
_entity_poly.type
_entity_poly.pdbx_seq_one_letter_code
_entity_poly.pdbx_strand_id
1 'polypeptide(L)'
;MLRKARGFTLIELVMVIVIIGILAAVAIPKYIKLRDDAKQAAEDGVIGGVRGAISVWHANQMIQDASPDWPTVLDYEASVTCGTANPFFESVLSSGITDKYWFKGADTKKYTGPNGGKYTYNNSDGSLNAY
;
A
#
# COMPACT_ATOMS: atom_id res chain seq x y z
N MET A 1 -35.80 50.65 16.20
CA MET A 1 -34.38 51.07 16.25
C MET A 1 -33.56 50.10 15.40
N LEU A 2 -32.97 50.55 14.30
CA LEU A 2 -32.09 49.74 13.43
C LEU A 2 -30.69 49.67 14.05
N ARG A 3 -30.20 48.47 14.37
CA ARG A 3 -28.81 48.24 14.83
C ARG A 3 -27.85 48.51 13.68
N LYS A 4 -26.82 49.35 13.91
CA LYS A 4 -25.70 49.49 12.96
C LYS A 4 -24.97 48.14 12.86
N ALA A 5 -25.00 47.53 11.67
CA ALA A 5 -24.11 46.43 11.35
C ALA A 5 -22.66 46.97 11.35
N ARG A 6 -21.80 46.44 12.22
CA ARG A 6 -20.36 46.71 12.15
C ARG A 6 -19.82 45.94 10.94
N GLY A 7 -19.36 46.66 9.93
CA GLY A 7 -18.67 46.07 8.78
C GLY A 7 -17.31 45.52 9.20
N PHE A 8 -16.83 44.51 8.47
CA PHE A 8 -15.50 43.93 8.62
C PHE A 8 -14.43 44.95 8.24
N THR A 9 -13.34 45.06 8.99
CA THR A 9 -12.25 45.98 8.64
C THR A 9 -11.30 45.34 7.62
N LEU A 10 -10.69 46.15 6.75
CA LEU A 10 -9.69 45.66 5.80
C LEU A 10 -8.48 45.04 6.52
N ILE A 11 -8.11 45.59 7.68
CA ILE A 11 -6.98 45.09 8.47
C ILE A 11 -7.27 43.70 9.05
N GLU A 12 -8.51 43.42 9.48
CA GLU A 12 -8.90 42.09 9.94
C GLU A 12 -8.76 41.06 8.83
N LEU A 13 -9.14 41.40 7.60
CA LEU A 13 -9.01 40.48 6.46
C LEU A 13 -7.53 40.22 6.12
N VAL A 14 -6.70 41.27 6.13
CA VAL A 14 -5.26 41.17 5.85
C VAL A 14 -4.55 40.35 6.93
N MET A 15 -4.88 40.55 8.21
CA MET A 15 -4.26 39.78 9.29
C MET A 15 -4.60 38.29 9.19
N VAL A 16 -5.84 37.94 8.82
CA VAL A 16 -6.27 36.54 8.66
C VAL A 16 -5.50 35.83 7.54
N ILE A 17 -5.36 36.45 6.36
CA ILE A 17 -4.62 35.83 5.25
C ILE A 17 -3.12 35.68 5.57
N VAL A 18 -2.53 36.61 6.34
CA VAL A 18 -1.14 36.50 6.79
C VAL A 18 -0.97 35.32 7.74
N ILE A 19 -1.87 35.15 8.72
CA ILE A 19 -1.83 34.03 9.65
C ILE A 19 -1.99 32.70 8.90
N ILE A 20 -2.98 32.59 8.01
CA ILE A 20 -3.20 31.39 7.20
C ILE A 20 -1.99 31.13 6.29
N GLY A 21 -1.37 32.16 5.73
CA GLY A 21 -0.15 32.03 4.92
C GLY A 21 1.01 31.40 5.69
N ILE A 22 1.25 31.84 6.93
CA ILE A 22 2.30 31.27 7.79
C ILE A 22 1.99 29.82 8.15
N LEU A 23 0.74 29.54 8.57
CA LEU A 23 0.31 28.19 8.93
C LEU A 23 0.39 27.23 7.73
N ALA A 24 0.00 27.68 6.53
CA ALA A 24 0.07 26.89 5.32
C ALA A 24 1.52 26.57 4.95
N ALA A 25 2.44 27.54 5.03
CA ALA A 25 3.85 27.35 4.72
C ALA A 25 4.50 26.24 5.57
N VAL A 26 4.13 26.12 6.85
CA VAL A 26 4.65 25.06 7.73
C VAL A 26 3.86 23.75 7.64
N ALA A 27 2.55 23.80 7.41
CA ALA A 27 1.69 22.62 7.45
C ALA A 27 1.74 21.78 6.17
N ILE A 28 1.82 22.42 4.99
CA ILE A 28 1.81 21.74 3.68
C ILE A 28 2.94 20.70 3.54
N PRO A 29 4.23 21.01 3.77
CA PRO A 29 5.29 20.03 3.57
C PRO A 29 5.16 18.83 4.52
N LYS A 30 4.75 19.07 5.78
CA LYS A 30 4.48 18.01 6.76
C LYS A 30 3.33 17.12 6.31
N TYR A 31 2.28 17.71 5.75
CA TYR A 31 1.13 16.97 5.27
C TYR A 31 1.44 16.08 4.07
N ILE A 32 2.26 16.56 3.13
CA ILE A 32 2.72 15.75 1.99
C ILE A 32 3.50 14.55 2.49
N LYS A 33 4.50 14.77 3.37
CA LYS A 33 5.27 13.68 3.96
C LYS A 33 4.39 12.66 4.69
N LEU A 34 3.45 13.12 5.51
CA LEU A 34 2.55 12.22 6.24
C LEU A 34 1.69 11.36 5.30
N ARG A 35 1.24 11.93 4.17
CA ARG A 35 0.50 11.17 3.15
C ARG A 35 1.37 10.09 2.51
N ASP A 36 2.62 10.40 2.19
CA ASP A 36 3.53 9.45 1.58
C ASP A 36 3.93 8.33 2.56
N ASP A 37 4.22 8.69 3.83
CA ASP A 37 4.47 7.73 4.91
C ASP A 37 3.24 6.80 5.12
N ALA A 38 2.02 7.35 5.09
CA ALA A 38 0.80 6.57 5.24
C ALA A 38 0.56 5.60 4.08
N LYS A 39 0.88 6.02 2.85
CA LYS A 39 0.80 5.17 1.65
C LYS A 39 1.78 4.00 1.74
N GLN A 40 3.03 4.26 2.11
CA GLN A 40 4.03 3.22 2.28
C GLN A 40 3.62 2.24 3.39
N ALA A 41 3.14 2.75 4.54
CA ALA A 41 2.66 1.90 5.64
C ALA A 41 1.47 1.02 5.24
N ALA A 42 0.57 1.51 4.40
CA ALA A 42 -0.54 0.71 3.88
C ALA A 42 -0.05 -0.43 2.98
N GLU A 43 0.91 -0.15 2.10
CA GLU A 43 1.55 -1.16 1.24
C GLU A 43 2.32 -2.22 2.06
N ASP A 44 3.09 -1.77 3.06
CA ASP A 44 3.82 -2.67 3.97
C ASP A 44 2.85 -3.55 4.79
N GLY A 45 1.69 -3.01 5.18
CA GLY A 45 0.63 -3.76 5.86
C GLY A 45 0.08 -4.89 4.99
N VAL A 46 -0.14 -4.62 3.70
CA VAL A 46 -0.57 -5.63 2.73
C VAL A 46 0.48 -6.72 2.58
N ILE A 47 1.74 -6.37 2.39
CA ILE A 47 2.86 -7.32 2.27
C ILE A 47 3.06 -8.13 3.55
N GLY A 48 2.89 -7.51 4.72
CA GLY A 48 2.90 -8.20 6.01
C GLY A 48 1.81 -9.27 6.10
N GLY A 49 0.60 -8.94 5.65
CA GLY A 49 -0.51 -9.90 5.54
C GLY A 49 -0.18 -11.07 4.60
N VAL A 50 0.39 -10.78 3.43
CA VAL A 50 0.80 -11.81 2.47
C VAL A 50 1.86 -12.74 3.05
N ARG A 51 2.88 -12.20 3.74
CA ARG A 51 3.91 -13.01 4.41
C ARG A 51 3.31 -13.95 5.46
N GLY A 52 2.37 -13.45 6.27
CA GLY A 52 1.65 -14.27 7.24
C GLY A 52 0.80 -15.36 6.56
N ALA A 53 0.19 -15.03 5.43
CA ALA A 53 -0.59 -16.01 4.66
C ALA A 53 0.29 -17.11 4.04
N ILE A 54 1.48 -16.77 3.54
CA ILE A 54 2.46 -17.74 3.03
C ILE A 54 2.89 -18.71 4.14
N SER A 55 3.16 -18.22 5.36
CA SER A 55 3.56 -19.10 6.47
C SER A 55 2.42 -20.02 6.93
N VAL A 56 1.18 -19.53 6.95
CA VAL A 56 -0.01 -20.35 7.23
C VAL A 56 -0.24 -21.39 6.13
N TRP A 57 -0.07 -21.01 4.87
CA TRP A 57 -0.19 -21.93 3.74
C TRP A 57 0.81 -23.08 3.86
N HIS A 58 2.08 -22.77 4.14
CA HIS A 58 3.12 -23.78 4.35
C HIS A 58 2.78 -24.67 5.56
N ALA A 59 2.32 -24.10 6.67
CA ALA A 59 1.89 -24.88 7.83
C ALA A 59 0.75 -25.86 7.51
N ASN A 60 -0.19 -25.48 6.63
CA ASN A 60 -1.25 -26.38 6.16
C ASN A 60 -0.70 -27.50 5.27
N GLN A 61 0.32 -27.24 4.45
CA GLN A 61 0.99 -28.27 3.66
C GLN A 61 1.75 -29.27 4.53
N MET A 62 2.34 -28.82 5.64
CA MET A 62 3.02 -29.71 6.61
C MET A 62 2.08 -30.76 7.23
N ILE A 63 0.78 -30.50 7.24
CA ILE A 63 -0.23 -31.44 7.76
C ILE A 63 -0.64 -32.46 6.68
N GLN A 64 -0.64 -32.05 5.42
CA GLN A 64 -1.16 -32.84 4.30
C GLN A 64 -0.10 -33.71 3.63
N ASP A 65 1.14 -33.22 3.56
CA ASP A 65 2.24 -33.85 2.81
C ASP A 65 3.48 -34.06 3.68
N ALA A 66 4.22 -35.15 3.41
CA ALA A 66 5.48 -35.46 4.10
C ALA A 66 6.65 -34.56 3.67
N SER A 67 6.52 -33.89 2.52
CA SER A 67 7.48 -32.93 1.97
C SER A 67 6.75 -31.63 1.65
N PRO A 68 6.55 -30.75 2.64
CA PRO A 68 5.82 -29.50 2.46
C PRO A 68 6.64 -28.54 1.58
N ASP A 69 6.09 -28.20 0.44
CA ASP A 69 6.60 -27.14 -0.42
C ASP A 69 6.09 -25.77 0.02
N TRP A 70 6.67 -24.69 -0.51
CA TRP A 70 6.14 -23.33 -0.45
C TRP A 70 5.24 -23.04 -1.67
N PRO A 71 4.38 -22.00 -1.65
CA PRO A 71 3.44 -21.77 -2.74
C PRO A 71 4.15 -21.43 -4.05
N THR A 72 4.32 -22.41 -4.93
CA THR A 72 5.07 -22.30 -6.19
C THR A 72 4.34 -21.47 -7.24
N VAL A 73 3.02 -21.37 -7.16
CA VAL A 73 2.20 -20.54 -8.06
C VAL A 73 2.55 -19.05 -7.97
N LEU A 74 3.03 -18.57 -6.81
CA LEU A 74 3.50 -17.19 -6.67
C LEU A 74 4.76 -16.90 -7.51
N ASP A 75 5.52 -17.93 -7.91
CA ASP A 75 6.65 -17.80 -8.83
C ASP A 75 6.24 -17.86 -10.30
N TYR A 76 4.99 -18.21 -10.63
CA TYR A 76 4.56 -18.47 -12.01
C TYR A 76 3.26 -17.71 -12.33
N GLU A 77 3.36 -16.40 -12.46
CA GLU A 77 2.31 -15.61 -13.10
C GLU A 77 2.93 -14.82 -14.23
N ALA A 78 2.20 -14.71 -15.35
CA ALA A 78 2.61 -13.87 -16.48
C ALA A 78 2.81 -12.42 -16.03
N SER A 79 3.55 -11.61 -16.80
CA SER A 79 3.60 -10.17 -16.52
C SER A 79 2.19 -9.60 -16.68
N VAL A 80 1.57 -9.24 -15.56
CA VAL A 80 0.17 -8.89 -15.50
C VAL A 80 -0.03 -7.75 -14.51
N THR A 81 -1.02 -6.92 -14.77
CA THR A 81 -1.54 -5.97 -13.79
C THR A 81 -2.60 -6.65 -12.95
N CYS A 82 -2.53 -6.45 -11.65
CA CYS A 82 -3.51 -6.97 -10.72
C CYS A 82 -4.92 -6.45 -11.03
N GLY A 83 -5.93 -7.25 -10.74
CA GLY A 83 -7.32 -6.83 -10.94
C GLY A 83 -8.30 -7.92 -10.56
N THR A 84 -9.60 -7.67 -10.70
CA THR A 84 -10.64 -8.66 -10.37
C THR A 84 -10.52 -9.95 -11.19
N ALA A 85 -10.06 -9.87 -12.44
CA ALA A 85 -9.88 -11.05 -13.29
C ALA A 85 -8.58 -11.83 -13.00
N ASN A 86 -7.60 -11.16 -12.38
CA ASN A 86 -6.28 -11.72 -12.07
C ASN A 86 -5.86 -11.17 -10.70
N PRO A 87 -6.53 -11.62 -9.63
CA PRO A 87 -6.22 -11.16 -8.28
C PRO A 87 -4.87 -11.71 -7.85
N PHE A 88 -4.07 -10.90 -7.18
CA PHE A 88 -2.76 -11.33 -6.70
C PHE A 88 -2.86 -12.05 -5.36
N PHE A 89 -2.00 -13.05 -5.17
CA PHE A 89 -1.88 -13.82 -3.94
C PHE A 89 -3.16 -14.58 -3.54
N GLU A 90 -4.11 -14.81 -4.45
CA GLU A 90 -5.34 -15.58 -4.18
C GLU A 90 -5.06 -17.03 -3.75
N SER A 91 -3.90 -17.58 -4.10
CA SER A 91 -3.49 -18.92 -3.66
C SER A 91 -3.12 -19.01 -2.18
N VAL A 92 -2.74 -17.88 -1.55
CA VAL A 92 -2.33 -17.81 -0.14
C VAL A 92 -3.33 -17.02 0.70
N LEU A 93 -3.95 -15.99 0.14
CA LEU A 93 -4.99 -15.20 0.79
C LEU A 93 -6.36 -15.79 0.51
N SER A 94 -7.25 -15.78 1.51
CA SER A 94 -8.66 -16.15 1.33
C SER A 94 -9.41 -15.23 0.34
N SER A 95 -8.87 -14.05 0.05
CA SER A 95 -9.32 -13.16 -1.01
C SER A 95 -8.09 -12.46 -1.55
N GLY A 96 -7.77 -12.72 -2.82
CA GLY A 96 -6.62 -12.08 -3.46
C GLY A 96 -6.77 -10.56 -3.55
N ILE A 97 -5.65 -9.88 -3.67
CA ILE A 97 -5.59 -8.44 -3.89
C ILE A 97 -6.14 -8.15 -5.30
N THR A 98 -7.00 -7.16 -5.45
CA THR A 98 -7.59 -6.77 -6.75
C THR A 98 -7.24 -5.35 -7.16
N ASP A 99 -6.32 -4.71 -6.45
CA ASP A 99 -5.92 -3.33 -6.70
C ASP A 99 -5.06 -3.23 -7.96
N LYS A 100 -5.53 -2.46 -8.96
CA LYS A 100 -4.90 -2.28 -10.28
C LYS A 100 -3.54 -1.62 -10.25
N TYR A 101 -3.12 -1.08 -9.12
CA TYR A 101 -1.81 -0.48 -8.96
C TYR A 101 -0.71 -1.49 -8.57
N TRP A 102 -1.09 -2.74 -8.29
CA TRP A 102 -0.13 -3.83 -8.20
C TRP A 102 0.19 -4.39 -9.59
N PHE A 103 1.47 -4.64 -9.82
CA PHE A 103 1.98 -5.16 -11.08
C PHE A 103 2.94 -6.30 -10.83
N LYS A 104 2.96 -7.28 -11.72
CA LYS A 104 3.97 -8.33 -11.75
C LYS A 104 4.83 -8.20 -13.00
N GLY A 105 6.14 -8.21 -12.81
CA GLY A 105 7.12 -8.05 -13.87
C GLY A 105 7.22 -9.23 -14.84
N ALA A 106 7.99 -9.05 -15.91
CA ALA A 106 8.35 -10.15 -16.81
C ALA A 106 9.15 -11.26 -16.10
N ASP A 107 9.85 -10.90 -15.03
CA ASP A 107 10.35 -11.84 -14.04
C ASP A 107 9.18 -12.27 -13.14
N THR A 108 8.77 -13.52 -13.30
CA THR A 108 7.57 -14.11 -12.69
C THR A 108 7.68 -14.25 -11.16
N LYS A 109 8.75 -13.76 -10.54
CA LYS A 109 8.93 -13.70 -9.08
C LYS A 109 8.80 -12.29 -8.51
N LYS A 110 8.71 -11.27 -9.36
CA LYS A 110 8.80 -9.85 -8.96
C LYS A 110 7.46 -9.15 -9.02
N TYR A 111 7.09 -8.55 -7.89
CA TYR A 111 5.88 -7.75 -7.68
C TYR A 111 6.28 -6.30 -7.43
N THR A 112 5.53 -5.37 -8.00
CA THR A 112 5.61 -3.94 -7.67
C THR A 112 4.29 -3.51 -7.08
N GLY A 113 4.34 -2.88 -5.92
CA GLY A 113 3.17 -2.33 -5.25
C GLY A 113 2.82 -0.91 -5.71
N PRO A 114 1.69 -0.39 -5.21
CA PRO A 114 1.07 0.85 -5.68
C PRO A 114 1.93 2.10 -5.52
N ASN A 115 2.84 2.12 -4.54
CA ASN A 115 3.72 3.27 -4.29
C ASN A 115 5.15 3.03 -4.78
N GLY A 116 5.35 2.02 -5.62
CA GLY A 116 6.63 1.69 -6.22
C GLY A 116 7.52 0.79 -5.36
N GLY A 117 7.00 0.27 -4.25
CA GLY A 117 7.67 -0.80 -3.51
C GLY A 117 7.86 -2.03 -4.40
N LYS A 118 9.01 -2.67 -4.29
CA LYS A 118 9.38 -3.82 -5.12
C LYS A 118 9.63 -5.01 -4.24
N TYR A 119 9.04 -6.15 -4.59
CA TYR A 119 9.06 -7.36 -3.80
C TYR A 119 9.40 -8.56 -4.68
N THR A 120 10.30 -9.42 -4.22
CA THR A 120 10.61 -10.69 -4.86
C THR A 120 10.18 -11.82 -3.96
N TYR A 121 9.42 -12.76 -4.51
CA TYR A 121 9.07 -14.00 -3.85
C TYR A 121 10.11 -15.10 -4.16
N ASN A 122 10.42 -15.93 -3.17
CA ASN A 122 11.29 -17.08 -3.32
C ASN A 122 10.59 -18.34 -2.77
N ASN A 123 10.25 -19.26 -3.67
CA ASN A 123 9.63 -20.53 -3.31
C ASN A 123 10.57 -21.52 -2.60
N SER A 124 11.87 -21.26 -2.54
CA SER A 124 12.81 -22.17 -1.86
C SER A 124 12.76 -22.00 -0.33
N ASP A 125 12.39 -20.80 0.14
CA ASP A 125 12.35 -20.45 1.55
C ASP A 125 11.06 -19.73 1.99
N GLY A 126 10.11 -19.54 1.07
CA GLY A 126 8.84 -18.85 1.33
C GLY A 126 8.95 -17.35 1.52
N SER A 127 10.12 -16.76 1.29
CA SER A 127 10.35 -15.35 1.59
C SER A 127 9.76 -14.44 0.53
N LEU A 128 9.18 -13.32 0.99
CA LEU A 128 8.73 -12.22 0.14
C LEU A 128 9.48 -10.96 0.58
N ASN A 129 10.56 -10.62 -0.11
CA ASN A 129 11.53 -9.61 0.32
C ASN A 129 11.51 -8.37 -0.57
N ALA A 130 11.72 -7.20 0.05
CA ALA A 130 11.89 -5.96 -0.70
C ALA A 130 13.28 -5.92 -1.37
N TYR A 131 13.41 -5.28 -2.54
CA TYR A 131 14.68 -5.15 -3.28
C TYR A 131 14.83 -3.82 -4.03
#